data_AF-A0A3C0EXW5-F1
#
_entry.id   AF-A0A3C0EXW5-F1
#
_cell.length_a   1.000
_cell.length_b   1.000
_cell.length_c   1.000
_cell.angle_alpha   90.00
_cell.angle_beta   90.00
_cell.angle_gamma   90.00
#
_symmetry.space_group_name_H-M   'P 1'
#
loop_
_entity.id
_entity.type
_entity.pdbx_description
1 polymer ?
#
loop_
_entity_poly.entity_id
_entity_poly.type
_entity_poly.pdbx_seq_one_letter_code
_entity_poly.pdbx_strand_id
1 'polypeptide(L)' 'MPEKKLMFANDPLNIMLVERREIRRKRDRGPNRYLPRDEFHCVYVQLWQAIAEKYDLQLEARDLSAISRIKRD' A
#
# COMPACT_ATOMS: atom_id res chain seq x y z
N MET A 1 -9.75 -15.37 -11.15
CA MET A 1 -11.01 -14.69 -11.48
C MET A 1 -10.71 -13.28 -12.02
N PRO A 2 -10.91 -13.01 -13.31
CA PRO A 2 -10.73 -11.67 -13.89
C PRO A 2 -11.50 -10.58 -13.13
N GLU A 3 -12.69 -10.89 -12.62
CA GLU A 3 -13.53 -9.99 -11.84
C GLU A 3 -12.86 -9.48 -10.56
N LYS A 4 -12.20 -10.37 -9.78
CA LYS A 4 -11.49 -9.96 -8.55
C LYS A 4 -10.34 -8.99 -8.84
N LYS A 5 -9.66 -9.16 -9.98
CA LYS A 5 -8.60 -8.23 -10.43
C LYS A 5 -9.19 -6.87 -10.82
N LEU A 6 -10.33 -6.86 -11.51
CA LEU A 6 -11.03 -5.63 -11.90
C LEU A 6 -11.54 -4.87 -10.66
N MET A 7 -12.10 -5.58 -9.68
CA MET A 7 -12.52 -5.00 -8.41
C MET A 7 -11.34 -4.40 -7.64
N PHE A 8 -10.22 -5.12 -7.54
CA PHE A 8 -9.00 -4.63 -6.88
C PHE A 8 -8.44 -3.36 -7.54
N ALA A 9 -8.41 -3.33 -8.88
CA ALA A 9 -7.89 -2.19 -9.63
C ALA A 9 -8.77 -0.93 -9.50
N ASN A 10 -10.07 -1.10 -9.28
CA ASN A 10 -11.05 -0.02 -9.20
C ASN A 10 -11.52 0.28 -7.76
N ASP A 11 -10.93 -0.33 -6.74
CA ASP A 11 -11.29 -0.08 -5.35
C ASP A 11 -10.92 1.35 -4.96
N PRO A 12 -11.85 2.20 -4.49
CA PRO A 12 -11.52 3.53 -4.00
C PRO A 12 -10.49 3.54 -2.88
N LEU A 13 -10.41 2.47 -2.06
CA LEU A 13 -9.37 2.33 -1.04
C LEU A 13 -7.96 2.12 -1.64
N ASN A 14 -7.87 1.64 -2.88
CA ASN A 14 -6.62 1.39 -3.60
C ASN A 14 -6.27 2.52 -4.59
N ILE A 15 -7.09 3.58 -4.65
CA ILE A 15 -6.93 4.70 -5.59
C ILE A 15 -6.71 6.00 -4.82
N MET A 16 -5.68 6.74 -5.21
CA MET A 16 -5.36 8.03 -4.62
C MET A 16 -4.83 9.00 -5.67
N LEU A 17 -5.28 10.25 -5.61
CA LEU A 17 -4.72 11.32 -6.41
C LEU A 17 -3.35 11.70 -5.86
N VAL A 18 -2.32 11.49 -6.66
CA VAL A 18 -0.93 11.82 -6.32
C VAL A 18 -0.23 12.45 -7.51
N GLU A 19 0.87 13.15 -7.25
CA GLU A 19 1.70 13.68 -8.31
C GLU A 19 2.35 12.56 -9.15
N ARG A 20 2.53 12.82 -10.46
CA ARG A 20 3.19 11.88 -11.38
C ARG A 20 4.59 11.48 -10.92
N ARG A 21 5.33 12.39 -10.27
CA ARG A 21 6.66 12.11 -9.72
C ARG A 21 6.60 11.05 -8.63
N GLU A 22 5.57 11.11 -7.80
CA GLU A 22 5.43 10.27 -6.62
C GLU A 22 5.06 8.83 -7.01
N ILE A 23 4.12 8.65 -7.95
CA ILE A 23 3.82 7.31 -8.47
C ILE A 23 5.03 6.67 -9.19
N ARG A 24 5.88 7.47 -9.86
CA ARG A 24 7.14 7.00 -10.47
C ARG A 24 8.19 6.59 -9.44
N ARG A 25 8.18 7.19 -8.25
CA ARG A 25 9.01 6.77 -7.10
C ARG A 25 8.46 5.52 -6.44
N LYS A 26 7.14 5.40 -6.30
CA LYS A 26 6.53 4.19 -5.74
C LYS A 26 6.77 2.97 -6.64
N ARG A 27 6.42 3.03 -7.92
CA ARG A 27 6.40 1.85 -8.82
C ARG A 27 5.67 0.65 -8.17
N ASP A 28 6.27 -0.53 -8.25
CA ASP A 28 5.92 -1.80 -7.64
C ASP A 28 6.51 -1.99 -6.23
N ARG A 29 7.11 -0.93 -5.64
CA ARG A 29 7.70 -1.01 -4.31
C ARG A 29 6.61 -1.08 -3.24
N GLY A 30 6.84 -1.96 -2.26
CA GLY A 30 6.08 -2.06 -1.02
C GLY A 30 6.62 -1.13 0.07
N PRO A 31 5.98 -1.12 1.25
CA PRO A 31 6.35 -0.28 2.40
C PRO A 31 7.80 -0.44 2.87
N ASN A 32 8.48 -1.53 2.54
CA ASN A 32 9.90 -1.73 2.86
C ASN A 32 10.87 -0.90 2.00
N ARG A 33 10.43 -0.46 0.81
CA ARG A 33 11.29 0.17 -0.21
C ARG A 33 10.81 1.54 -0.65
N TYR A 34 9.61 1.93 -0.23
CA TYR A 34 9.06 3.24 -0.50
C TYR A 34 8.07 3.61 0.60
N LEU A 35 8.18 4.85 1.06
CA LEU A 35 7.18 5.53 1.86
C LEU A 35 6.93 6.91 1.25
N PRO A 36 5.70 7.44 1.36
CA PRO A 36 5.37 8.81 0.95
C PRO A 36 6.00 9.83 1.92
N ARG A 37 5.53 11.08 1.92
CA ARG A 37 5.88 12.06 2.97
C ARG A 37 5.60 11.52 4.38
N ASP A 38 6.44 11.92 5.36
CA ASP A 38 6.44 11.37 6.73
C ASP A 38 5.07 11.43 7.40
N GLU A 39 4.38 12.56 7.26
CA GLU A 39 3.02 12.81 7.77
C GLU A 39 1.95 11.83 7.22
N PHE A 40 2.27 11.08 6.16
CA PHE A 40 1.38 10.10 5.56
C PHE A 40 1.80 8.64 5.79
N HIS A 41 2.89 8.38 6.51
CA HIS A 41 3.40 7.02 6.72
C HIS A 41 2.40 6.10 7.41
N CYS A 42 1.77 6.56 8.51
CA CYS A 42 0.83 5.76 9.27
C CYS A 42 -0.42 5.40 8.42
N VAL A 43 -0.99 6.39 7.72
CA VAL A 43 -2.13 6.17 6.81
C VAL A 43 -1.75 5.21 5.68
N TYR A 44 -0.57 5.39 5.10
CA TYR A 44 -0.08 4.55 4.01
C TYR A 44 -0.01 3.07 4.41
N VAL A 45 0.60 2.75 5.55
CA VAL A 45 0.72 1.36 5.99
C VAL A 45 -0.62 0.74 6.41
N GLN A 46 -1.56 1.55 6.91
CA GLN A 46 -2.92 1.10 7.19
C GLN A 46 -3.67 0.72 5.89
N LEU A 47 -3.52 1.50 4.82
CA LEU A 47 -4.12 1.18 3.52
C LEU A 47 -3.57 -0.13 2.94
N TRP A 48 -2.26 -0.38 3.07
CA TRP A 48 -1.66 -1.65 2.65
C TRP A 48 -2.28 -2.85 3.36
N GLN A 49 -2.48 -2.77 4.68
CA GLN A 49 -3.10 -3.85 5.43
C GLN A 49 -4.59 -4.01 5.08
N ALA A 50 -5.33 -2.91 4.99
CA ALA A 50 -6.76 -2.94 4.67
C ALA A 50 -7.01 -3.57 3.28
N ILE A 51 -6.20 -3.21 2.28
CA ILE A 51 -6.28 -3.80 0.95
C ILE A 51 -5.85 -5.28 0.94
N ALA A 52 -4.78 -5.62 1.67
CA ALA A 52 -4.33 -7.00 1.77
C ALA A 52 -5.39 -7.90 2.41
N GLU A 53 -6.01 -7.44 3.49
CA GLU A 53 -7.09 -8.15 4.19
C GLU A 53 -8.33 -8.29 3.29
N LYS A 54 -8.80 -7.19 2.70
CA LYS A 54 -10.00 -7.17 1.85
C LYS A 54 -9.91 -8.14 0.65
N TYR A 55 -8.72 -8.30 0.08
CA TYR A 55 -8.52 -9.14 -1.10
C TYR A 55 -7.80 -10.46 -0.81
N ASP A 56 -7.54 -10.79 0.45
CA ASP A 56 -6.80 -11.99 0.86
C ASP A 56 -5.44 -12.10 0.15
N LEU A 57 -4.65 -11.02 0.24
CA LEU A 57 -3.33 -10.91 -0.38
C LEU A 57 -2.25 -11.15 0.67
N GLN A 58 -1.27 -11.97 0.31
CA GLN A 58 -0.08 -12.17 1.11
C GLN A 58 0.91 -11.03 0.87
N LEU A 59 1.28 -10.34 1.94
CA LEU A 59 2.34 -9.33 1.90
C LEU A 59 3.71 -9.97 2.14
N GLU A 60 4.75 -9.43 1.51
CA GLU A 60 6.11 -9.87 1.77
C GLU A 60 6.49 -9.65 3.24
N ALA A 61 7.26 -10.57 3.84
CA ALA A 61 7.70 -10.47 5.23
C ALA A 61 8.42 -9.15 5.55
N ARG A 62 9.19 -8.62 4.58
CA ARG A 62 9.88 -7.33 4.74
C ARG A 62 8.91 -6.14 4.78
N ASP A 63 7.83 -6.19 4.01
CA ASP A 63 6.78 -5.18 4.03
C ASP A 63 6.00 -5.23 5.35
N LEU A 64 5.68 -6.44 5.83
CA LEU A 64 5.07 -6.63 7.15
C LEU A 64 5.94 -6.07 8.28
N SER A 65 7.25 -6.31 8.22
CA SER A 65 8.19 -5.74 9.21
C SER A 65 8.21 -4.21 9.16
N ALA A 66 8.18 -3.61 7.97
CA ALA A 66 8.15 -2.15 7.81
C ALA A 66 6.84 -1.56 8.34
N ILE A 67 5.70 -2.17 8.00
CA ILE A 67 4.37 -1.81 8.50
C ILE A 67 4.34 -1.87 10.04
N SER A 68 4.85 -2.94 10.63
CA SER A 68 4.88 -3.13 12.08
C SER A 68 5.73 -2.08 12.79
N ARG A 69 6.85 -1.68 12.19
CA ARG A 69 7.70 -0.60 12.72
C ARG A 69 6.97 0.74 12.71
N ILE A 70 6.43 1.13 11.56
CA ILE A 70 5.75 2.43 11.37
C ILE A 70 4.51 2.58 12.26
N LYS A 71 3.84 1.49 12.62
CA LYS A 71 2.67 1.52 13.52
C LYS A 71 3.00 1.67 15.00
N ARG A 72 4.26 1.43 15.40
CA ARG A 72 4.70 1.59 16.80
C ARG A 72 5.26 2.97 17.09
N ASP A 73 5.66 3.68 16.04
CA ASP A 73 6.14 5.06 16.06
C ASP A 73 4.94 6.02 16.18
#